data_AF-A0A931DQ02-F1
#
_entry.id   AF-A0A931DQ02-F1
#
_cell.length_a   1.000
_cell.length_b   1.000
_cell.length_c   1.000
_cell.angle_alpha   90.00
_cell.angle_beta   90.00
_cell.angle_gamma   90.00
#
_symmetry.space_group_name_H-M   'P 1'
#
loop_
_entity.id
_entity.type
_entity.pdbx_description
1 polymer ?
#
loop_
_entity_poly.entity_id
_entity_poly.type
_entity_poly.pdbx_seq_one_letter_code
_entity_poly.pdbx_strand_id
1 'polypeptide(L)' 'MDEGIGGTMPGVLAMPFRAPTWDEERAAIRYLHAEYGVIAWYGRATRRWWAAAGGQLVDAATFEELRGRLGGMVSR' A
#
# COMPACT_ATOMS: atom_id res chain seq x y z
N MET A 1 -23.51 6.35 38.82
CA MET A 1 -23.23 7.00 37.52
C MET A 1 -22.07 6.23 36.92
N ASP A 2 -22.43 5.39 35.96
CA ASP A 2 -21.55 4.83 34.95
C ASP A 2 -20.97 6.00 34.15
N GLU A 3 -19.67 5.98 33.84
CA GLU A 3 -19.08 6.55 32.61
C GLU A 3 -17.55 6.57 32.72
N GLY A 4 -16.88 5.89 31.78
CA GLY A 4 -15.44 6.05 31.56
C GLY A 4 -14.73 4.77 31.12
N ILE A 5 -15.19 4.09 30.07
CA ILE A 5 -14.29 3.20 29.32
C ILE A 5 -13.30 4.10 28.56
N GLY A 6 -12.26 4.53 29.27
CA GLY A 6 -11.04 5.06 28.71
C GLY A 6 -10.29 3.94 28.01
N GLY A 7 -10.75 3.56 26.82
CA GLY A 7 -10.03 2.70 25.91
C GLY A 7 -8.80 3.44 25.38
N THR A 8 -7.74 3.50 26.18
CA THR A 8 -6.39 3.81 25.70
C THR A 8 -6.03 2.70 24.72
N MET A 9 -6.19 2.95 23.41
CA MET A 9 -5.62 2.12 22.37
C MET A 9 -4.10 2.07 22.58
N PRO A 10 -3.50 0.93 22.97
CA PRO A 10 -2.07 0.86 23.17
C PRO A 10 -1.37 0.90 21.81
N GLY A 11 -0.60 1.97 21.59
CA GLY A 11 0.59 1.98 20.76
C GLY A 11 0.47 1.32 19.38
N VAL A 12 -0.24 1.94 18.44
CA VAL A 12 0.32 1.99 17.09
C VAL A 12 1.58 2.84 17.21
N LEU A 13 2.71 2.18 17.41
CA LEU A 13 4.00 2.75 17.02
C LEU A 13 3.79 3.12 15.55
N ALA A 14 3.53 4.40 15.28
CA ALA A 14 3.54 4.94 13.95
C ALA A 14 4.96 4.72 13.46
N MET A 15 5.21 3.57 12.82
CA MET A 15 6.48 3.28 12.19
C MET A 15 6.72 4.47 11.26
N PRO A 16 7.85 5.20 11.40
CA PRO A 16 8.08 6.36 10.59
C PRO A 16 8.03 5.91 9.13
N PHE A 17 7.10 6.50 8.37
CA PHE A 17 7.00 6.24 6.95
C PHE A 17 8.34 6.62 6.31
N ARG A 18 9.13 5.62 5.95
CA ARG A 18 10.33 5.81 5.14
C ARG A 18 9.88 5.79 3.69
N ALA A 19 10.03 6.93 3.01
CA ALA A 19 9.89 6.95 1.56
C ALA A 19 10.89 5.94 0.97
N PRO A 20 10.44 5.05 0.06
CA PRO A 20 11.34 4.09 -0.57
C PRO A 20 12.39 4.83 -1.41
N THR A 21 13.55 4.19 -1.57
CA THR A 21 14.56 4.62 -2.54
C THR A 21 14.10 4.32 -3.96
N TRP A 22 14.73 4.96 -4.94
CA TRP A 22 14.47 4.68 -6.36
C TRP A 22 14.67 3.20 -6.73
N ASP A 23 15.64 2.52 -6.12
CA ASP A 23 15.88 1.10 -6.37
C ASP A 23 14.81 0.19 -5.76
N GLU A 24 14.39 0.48 -4.53
CA GLU A 24 13.27 -0.21 -3.88
C GLU A 24 11.97 -0.04 -4.68
N GLU A 25 11.69 1.18 -5.17
CA GLU A 25 10.54 1.44 -6.03
C GLU A 25 10.59 0.65 -7.33
N ARG A 26 11.74 0.68 -8.04
CA ARG A 26 11.91 -0.06 -9.29
C ARG A 26 11.77 -1.56 -9.10
N ALA A 27 12.31 -2.10 -8.02
CA ALA A 27 12.16 -3.50 -7.67
C ALA A 27 10.69 -3.86 -7.40
N ALA A 28 9.98 -3.05 -6.62
CA ALA A 28 8.57 -3.24 -6.31
C ALA A 28 7.66 -3.13 -7.55
N ILE A 29 7.91 -2.18 -8.46
CA ILE A 29 7.17 -2.06 -9.72
C ILE A 29 7.36 -3.31 -10.58
N ARG A 30 8.61 -3.79 -10.73
CA ARG A 30 8.90 -5.03 -11.46
C ARG A 30 8.21 -6.24 -10.85
N TYR A 31 8.22 -6.33 -9.52
CA TYR A 31 7.51 -7.40 -8.81
C TYR A 31 6.00 -7.36 -9.10
N LEU A 32 5.34 -6.21 -8.97
CA LEU A 32 3.90 -6.09 -9.22
C LEU A 32 3.52 -6.41 -10.67
N HIS A 33 4.36 -5.97 -11.61
CA HIS A 33 4.17 -6.30 -13.03
C HIS A 33 4.33 -7.79 -13.29
N ALA A 34 5.35 -8.44 -12.71
CA ALA A 34 5.58 -9.87 -12.89
C ALA A 34 4.50 -10.75 -12.22
N GLU A 35 4.06 -10.38 -11.02
CA GLU A 35 3.11 -11.16 -10.22
C GLU A 35 1.66 -10.98 -10.67
N TYR A 36 1.24 -9.74 -10.95
CA TYR A 36 -0.17 -9.41 -11.21
C TYR A 36 -0.43 -8.98 -12.66
N GLY A 37 0.60 -8.80 -13.49
CA GLY A 37 0.45 -8.33 -14.87
C GLY A 37 0.00 -6.87 -14.99
N VAL A 38 0.23 -6.06 -13.95
CA VAL A 38 -0.27 -4.67 -13.85
C VAL A 38 0.85 -3.65 -14.02
N ILE A 39 0.48 -2.45 -14.48
CA ILE A 39 1.38 -1.29 -14.48
C ILE A 39 1.25 -0.59 -13.13
N ALA A 40 2.36 -0.46 -12.39
CA ALA A 40 2.40 0.17 -11.07
C ALA A 40 3.44 1.29 -11.00
N TRP A 41 3.23 2.27 -10.10
CA TRP A 41 4.17 3.35 -9.82
C TRP A 41 4.00 3.90 -8.40
N TYR A 42 5.05 4.56 -7.91
CA TYR A 42 5.04 5.27 -6.62
C TYR A 42 5.12 6.77 -6.83
N GLY A 43 4.20 7.52 -6.23
CA GLY A 43 4.16 8.97 -6.31
C GLY A 43 4.92 9.60 -5.18
N ARG A 44 6.14 10.02 -5.45
CA ARG A 44 6.97 10.72 -4.46
C ARG A 44 6.28 11.94 -3.82
N ALA A 45 5.50 12.70 -4.59
CA ALA A 45 4.83 13.91 -4.12
C ALA A 45 3.70 13.61 -3.11
N THR A 46 2.91 12.57 -3.36
CA THR A 46 1.78 12.17 -2.51
C THR A 46 2.15 11.10 -1.50
N ARG A 47 3.33 10.48 -1.67
CA ARG A 47 3.81 9.31 -0.93
C ARG A 47 2.83 8.13 -0.97
N ARG A 48 2.24 7.87 -2.15
CA ARG A 48 1.29 6.78 -2.38
C ARG A 48 1.71 5.88 -3.53
N TRP A 49 1.27 4.64 -3.47
CA TRP A 49 1.37 3.64 -4.52
C TRP A 49 0.13 3.65 -5.39
N TRP A 50 0.29 3.37 -6.67
CA TRP A 50 -0.83 3.11 -7.58
C TRP A 50 -0.54 1.97 -8.54
N ALA A 51 -1.60 1.31 -8.98
CA ALA A 51 -1.56 0.35 -10.08
C ALA A 51 -2.83 0.43 -10.93
N ALA A 52 -2.67 0.15 -12.23
CA ALA A 52 -3.78 -0.04 -13.15
C ALA A 52 -4.04 -1.56 -13.32
N ALA A 53 -5.16 -2.03 -12.77
CA ALA A 53 -5.55 -3.44 -12.78
C ALA A 53 -6.99 -3.58 -13.28
N GLY A 54 -7.23 -4.42 -14.28
CA GLY A 54 -8.59 -4.68 -14.79
C GLY A 54 -9.36 -3.43 -15.26
N GLY A 55 -8.65 -2.41 -15.75
CA GLY A 55 -9.24 -1.13 -16.17
C GLY A 55 -9.56 -0.15 -15.03
N GLN A 56 -9.15 -0.47 -13.79
CA GLN A 56 -9.36 0.38 -12.62
C GLN A 56 -8.02 0.87 -12.05
N LEU A 57 -8.03 2.08 -11.49
CA LEU A 57 -6.91 2.61 -10.72
C LEU A 57 -7.05 2.18 -9.26
N VAL A 58 -6.03 1.51 -8.74
CA VAL A 58 -5.91 1.12 -7.34
C VAL A 58 -4.85 2.01 -6.70
N ASP A 59 -5.17 2.68 -5.60
CA ASP A 59 -4.19 3.40 -4.79
C ASP A 59 -3.92 2.68 -3.46
N ALA A 60 -2.80 2.99 -2.82
CA ALA A 60 -2.48 2.53 -1.46
C ALA A 60 -1.43 3.45 -0.81
N ALA A 61 -1.36 3.47 0.52
CA ALA A 61 -0.32 4.21 1.22
C ALA A 61 1.03 3.47 1.20
N THR A 62 1.00 2.14 1.15
CA THR A 62 2.20 1.30 1.15
C THR A 62 2.20 0.28 0.01
N PHE A 63 3.39 -0.28 -0.26
CA PHE A 63 3.55 -1.34 -1.23
C PHE A 63 2.78 -2.61 -0.80
N GLU A 64 2.85 -2.98 0.49
CA GLU A 64 2.17 -4.16 1.01
C GLU A 64 0.64 -4.03 0.91
N GLU A 65 0.11 -2.83 1.19
CA GLU A 65 -1.31 -2.55 1.03
C GLU A 65 -1.73 -2.66 -0.45
N LEU A 66 -0.95 -2.10 -1.38
CA LEU A 66 -1.23 -2.24 -2.81
C LEU A 66 -1.21 -3.72 -3.23
N ARG A 67 -0.19 -4.46 -2.80
CA ARG A 67 -0.05 -5.90 -3.09
C ARG A 67 -1.25 -6.68 -2.58
N GLY A 68 -1.69 -6.43 -1.35
CA GLY A 68 -2.87 -7.08 -0.77
C GLY A 68 -4.14 -6.81 -1.56
N ARG A 69 -4.36 -5.55 -1.99
CA ARG A 69 -5.51 -5.16 -2.83
C ARG A 69 -5.48 -5.89 -4.18
N LEU A 70 -4.33 -5.92 -4.85
CA LEU A 70 -4.17 -6.58 -6.14
C LEU A 70 -4.36 -8.10 -6.05
N GLY A 71 -3.83 -8.75 -5.02
CA GLY A 71 -4.02 -10.19 -4.79
C GLY A 71 -5.50 -10.57 -4.61
N GLY A 72 -6.29 -9.71 -3.96
CA GLY A 72 -7.75 -9.90 -3.85
C GLY A 72 -8.51 -9.71 -5.16
N MET A 73 -7.95 -8.96 -6.13
CA MET A 73 -8.57 -8.71 -7.43
C MET A 73 -8.27 -9.82 -8.45
N VAL A 74 -7.04 -10.35 -8.44
CA VAL A 74 -6.58 -11.36 -9.42
C VAL A 74 -6.95 -12.79 -9.01
N SER A 75 -7.23 -13.07 -7.73
CA SER A 75 -7.66 -14.40 -7.26
C SER A 75 -9.14 -14.72 -7.55
N ARG A 76 -9.76 -14.07 -8.52
CA ARG A 76 -11.19 -14.18 -8.83
C ARG A 76 -11.41 -14.56 -10.30
#